data_AF-A0A3C0TN06-F1
#
_entry.id   AF-A0A3C0TN06-F1
#
_cell.length_a   1.000
_cell.length_b   1.000
_cell.length_c   1.000
_cell.angle_alpha   90.00
_cell.angle_beta   90.00
_cell.angle_gamma   90.00
#
_symmetry.space_group_name_H-M   'P 1'
#
loop_
_entity.id
_entity.type
_entity.pdbx_description
1 polymer ?
#
loop_
_entity_poly.entity_id
_entity_poly.type
_entity_poly.pdbx_seq_one_letter_code
_entity_poly.pdbx_strand_id
1 'polypeptide(L)'
;MKTVATITLLCVLFPLATLFAADTHWKSIYNADVDGDGIKERFLYALDKKSQNYDGNLTIKSKDGHVLWTHQWKMTPKDLESDLLMNEGNISISHWVRHFFDGTLVYGAKFEKVRIKKDDIDDDYMKFYSKREKIPAAKLKQEILSQKINATLYYRASWREDLVMLVYMPSLKKFIGYSGGEYNN
;
A
#
# COMPACT_ATOMS: atom_id res chain seq x y z
N MET A 1 67.29 12.15 45.92
CA MET A 1 65.82 12.21 45.73
C MET A 1 65.55 12.53 44.27
N LYS A 2 65.05 11.56 43.50
CA LYS A 2 64.54 11.76 42.12
C LYS A 2 63.25 10.97 42.02
N THR A 3 62.14 11.68 41.91
CA THR A 3 60.81 11.11 41.67
C THR A 3 60.50 11.40 40.21
N VAL A 4 60.44 10.37 39.36
CA VAL A 4 59.98 10.50 37.98
C VAL A 4 58.65 9.77 37.88
N ALA A 5 57.63 10.53 37.50
CA ALA A 5 56.23 10.12 37.47
C ALA A 5 55.97 9.07 36.37
N THR A 6 55.27 8.01 36.75
CA THR A 6 54.71 7.02 35.84
C THR A 6 53.47 7.60 35.17
N ILE A 7 53.50 7.81 33.85
CA ILE A 7 52.33 8.17 33.05
C ILE A 7 51.61 6.86 32.70
N THR A 8 50.47 6.61 33.33
CA THR A 8 49.58 5.50 32.97
C THR A 8 48.69 5.95 31.80
N LEU A 9 48.95 5.40 30.61
CA LEU A 9 48.11 5.60 29.43
C LEU A 9 46.81 4.80 29.60
N LEU A 10 45.71 5.47 29.93
CA LEU A 10 44.39 4.86 30.05
C LEU A 10 43.78 4.73 28.64
N CYS A 11 43.93 3.56 28.02
CA CYS A 11 43.21 3.20 26.80
C CYS A 11 41.71 3.07 27.11
N VAL A 12 40.95 4.14 26.83
CA VAL A 12 39.48 4.08 26.83
C VAL A 12 39.04 3.40 25.54
N LEU A 13 38.88 2.09 25.60
CA LEU A 13 38.17 1.31 24.59
C LEU A 13 36.68 1.65 24.70
N PHE A 14 36.20 2.58 23.87
CA PHE A 14 34.77 2.69 23.61
C PHE A 14 34.35 1.50 22.75
N PRO A 15 33.44 0.62 23.23
CA PRO A 15 32.78 -0.30 22.31
C PRO A 15 31.89 0.57 21.41
N LEU A 16 32.22 0.62 20.12
CA LEU A 16 31.26 0.97 19.09
C LEU A 16 30.14 -0.08 19.15
N ALA A 17 29.13 0.17 19.97
CA ALA A 17 27.89 -0.55 19.90
C ALA A 17 27.22 -0.12 18.58
N THR A 18 27.46 -0.88 17.52
CA THR A 18 26.59 -0.88 16.34
C THR A 18 25.22 -1.35 16.81
N LEU A 19 24.39 -0.40 17.23
CA LEU A 19 22.95 -0.57 17.33
C LEU A 19 22.45 -0.92 15.93
N PHE A 20 22.40 -2.22 15.62
CA PHE A 20 21.56 -2.72 14.54
C PHE A 20 20.14 -2.38 14.94
N ALA A 21 19.60 -1.28 14.41
CA ALA A 21 18.19 -0.95 14.53
C ALA A 21 17.42 -2.15 13.97
N ALA A 22 16.70 -2.87 14.82
CA ALA A 22 15.90 -4.00 14.39
C ALA A 22 14.85 -3.50 13.37
N ASP A 23 14.82 -4.13 12.19
CA ASP A 23 13.77 -3.90 11.21
C ASP A 23 12.41 -4.11 11.90
N THR A 24 11.57 -3.07 11.89
CA THR A 24 10.23 -3.14 12.48
C THR A 24 9.24 -3.43 11.37
N HIS A 25 8.43 -4.49 11.53
CA HIS A 25 7.45 -4.93 10.54
C HIS A 25 6.03 -4.72 11.08
N TRP A 26 5.20 -3.98 10.35
CA TRP A 26 3.76 -3.85 10.61
C TRP A 26 2.95 -4.45 9.47
N LYS A 27 1.79 -5.01 9.82
CA LYS A 27 0.94 -5.74 8.87
C LYS A 27 -0.54 -5.60 9.20
N SER A 28 -1.36 -5.50 8.16
CA SER A 28 -2.81 -5.62 8.25
C SER A 28 -3.35 -6.55 7.17
N ILE A 29 -4.42 -7.28 7.52
CA ILE A 29 -5.06 -8.23 6.63
C ILE A 29 -6.56 -7.95 6.62
N TYR A 30 -7.12 -7.87 5.43
CA TYR A 30 -8.55 -7.80 5.20
C TYR A 30 -8.96 -8.94 4.27
N ASN A 31 -10.14 -9.52 4.49
CA ASN A 31 -10.65 -10.61 3.66
C ASN A 31 -12.03 -10.24 3.12
N ALA A 32 -12.19 -10.29 1.79
CA ALA A 32 -13.43 -9.96 1.11
C ALA A 32 -13.68 -10.93 -0.04
N ASP A 33 -14.96 -11.21 -0.30
CA ASP A 33 -15.43 -12.00 -1.44
C ASP A 33 -15.53 -11.07 -2.66
N VAL A 34 -14.58 -11.21 -3.59
CA VAL A 34 -14.45 -10.29 -4.74
C VAL A 34 -15.34 -10.67 -5.92
N ASP A 35 -15.68 -11.94 -6.10
CA ASP A 35 -16.40 -12.43 -7.29
C ASP A 35 -17.81 -12.97 -7.00
N GLY A 36 -18.21 -13.03 -5.73
CA GLY A 36 -19.53 -13.40 -5.27
C GLY A 36 -19.73 -14.90 -5.06
N ASP A 37 -18.66 -15.70 -5.02
CA ASP A 37 -18.73 -17.15 -4.83
C ASP A 37 -18.79 -17.59 -3.35
N GLY A 38 -18.74 -16.63 -2.42
CA GLY A 38 -18.73 -16.86 -0.97
C GLY A 38 -17.35 -17.22 -0.39
N ILE A 39 -16.32 -17.33 -1.22
CA ILE A 39 -14.92 -17.53 -0.85
C ILE A 39 -14.27 -16.14 -0.77
N LYS A 40 -13.39 -15.94 0.23
CA LYS A 40 -12.76 -14.64 0.46
C LYS A 40 -11.31 -14.63 -0.03
N GLU A 41 -10.99 -13.64 -0.84
CA GLU A 41 -9.64 -13.19 -1.18
C GLU A 41 -8.99 -12.53 0.01
N ARG A 42 -7.66 -12.50 0.00
CA ARG A 42 -6.84 -11.88 1.04
C ARG A 42 -6.19 -10.60 0.54
N PHE A 43 -6.53 -9.50 1.17
CA PHE A 43 -5.92 -8.18 1.01
C PHE A 43 -4.88 -8.02 2.12
N LEU A 44 -3.65 -7.73 1.74
CA LEU A 44 -2.51 -7.68 2.64
C LEU A 44 -1.81 -6.34 2.49
N TYR A 45 -1.75 -5.58 3.57
CA TYR A 45 -0.88 -4.42 3.68
C TYR A 45 0.29 -4.74 4.61
N ALA A 46 1.50 -4.36 4.21
CA ALA A 46 2.71 -4.49 5.00
C ALA A 46 3.55 -3.21 4.91
N LEU A 47 4.18 -2.84 6.02
CA LEU A 47 5.10 -1.72 6.14
C LEU A 47 6.34 -2.16 6.92
N ASP A 48 7.50 -2.02 6.31
CA ASP A 48 8.78 -2.37 6.90
C ASP A 48 9.61 -1.12 7.15
N LYS A 49 10.03 -0.88 8.40
CA LYS A 49 11.05 0.13 8.72
C LYS A 49 12.42 -0.45 8.40
N LYS A 50 13.11 0.18 7.45
CA LYS A 50 14.53 0.00 7.14
C LYS A 50 15.35 1.10 7.80
N SER A 51 16.68 0.99 7.73
CA SER A 51 17.62 1.90 8.38
C SER A 51 17.39 3.39 8.07
N GLN A 52 16.92 3.73 6.87
CA GLN A 52 16.68 5.13 6.45
C GLN A 52 15.31 5.40 5.84
N ASN A 53 14.49 4.37 5.59
CA ASN A 53 13.22 4.51 4.86
C ASN A 53 12.20 3.48 5.35
N TYR A 54 10.97 3.63 4.87
CA TYR A 54 9.90 2.66 5.01
C TYR A 54 9.57 2.04 3.66
N ASP A 55 9.53 0.71 3.60
CA ASP A 55 9.09 -0.03 2.41
C ASP A 55 7.63 -0.47 2.62
N GLY A 56 6.73 0.00 1.76
CA GLY A 56 5.30 -0.32 1.78
C GLY A 56 4.95 -1.33 0.70
N ASN A 57 4.05 -2.26 1.01
CA ASN A 57 3.54 -3.24 0.04
C ASN A 57 2.06 -3.54 0.28
N LEU A 58 1.25 -3.43 -0.78
CA LEU A 58 -0.14 -3.87 -0.82
C LEU A 58 -0.25 -5.03 -1.81
N THR A 59 -0.75 -6.17 -1.36
CA THR A 59 -0.93 -7.36 -2.21
C THR A 59 -2.33 -7.93 -2.01
N ILE A 60 -3.01 -8.25 -3.12
CA ILE A 60 -4.29 -8.96 -3.13
C ILE A 60 -4.03 -10.38 -3.66
N LYS A 61 -4.48 -11.39 -2.93
CA LYS A 61 -4.31 -12.80 -3.31
C LYS A 61 -5.65 -13.53 -3.36
N SER A 62 -5.78 -14.43 -4.33
CA SER A 62 -6.86 -15.42 -4.33
C SER A 62 -6.73 -16.37 -3.14
N LYS A 63 -7.80 -17.12 -2.88
CA LYS A 63 -7.78 -18.23 -1.91
C LYS A 63 -6.62 -19.20 -2.16
N ASP A 64 -6.35 -19.51 -3.42
CA ASP A 64 -5.30 -20.44 -3.84
C ASP A 64 -3.89 -19.83 -3.81
N GLY A 65 -3.77 -18.57 -3.38
CA GLY A 65 -2.50 -17.87 -3.20
C GLY A 65 -1.98 -17.17 -4.46
N HIS A 66 -2.73 -17.18 -5.56
CA HIS A 66 -2.38 -16.43 -6.77
C HIS A 66 -2.49 -14.93 -6.52
N VAL A 67 -1.50 -14.17 -7.00
CA VAL A 67 -1.50 -12.71 -6.87
C VAL A 67 -2.48 -12.13 -7.89
N LEU A 68 -3.52 -11.47 -7.38
CA LEU A 68 -4.52 -10.77 -8.20
C LEU A 68 -4.05 -9.36 -8.56
N TRP A 69 -3.29 -8.74 -7.65
CA TRP A 69 -2.69 -7.42 -7.81
C TRP A 69 -1.64 -7.16 -6.73
N THR A 70 -0.65 -6.33 -7.03
CA THR A 70 0.36 -5.91 -6.05
C THR A 70 0.89 -4.52 -6.39
N HIS A 71 1.25 -3.75 -5.37
CA HIS A 71 1.93 -2.47 -5.49
C HIS A 71 2.93 -2.30 -4.36
N GLN A 72 4.10 -1.77 -4.71
CA GLN A 72 5.22 -1.57 -3.80
C GLN A 72 5.68 -0.12 -3.90
N TRP A 73 5.95 0.50 -2.77
CA TRP A 73 6.39 1.88 -2.69
C TRP A 73 7.38 2.08 -1.55
N LYS A 74 8.04 3.24 -1.55
CA LYS A 74 8.99 3.64 -0.50
C LYS A 74 8.62 5.02 0.02
N MET A 75 8.80 5.22 1.31
CA MET A 75 8.58 6.50 1.98
C MET A 75 9.81 6.84 2.82
N THR A 76 10.25 8.09 2.76
CA THR A 76 11.19 8.61 3.75
C THR A 76 10.51 8.75 5.12
N PRO A 77 11.26 8.87 6.22
CA PRO A 77 10.66 9.14 7.52
C PRO A 77 9.82 10.41 7.56
N LYS A 78 10.22 11.45 6.82
CA LYS A 78 9.42 12.68 6.68
C LYS A 78 8.07 12.39 6.01
N ASP A 79 8.10 11.66 4.89
CA ASP A 79 6.90 11.33 4.11
C ASP A 79 5.84 10.62 4.95
N LEU A 80 6.26 9.68 5.80
CA LEU A 80 5.35 8.93 6.65
C LEU A 80 5.01 9.70 7.94
N GLU A 81 6.02 10.05 8.73
CA GLU A 81 5.82 10.50 10.11
C GLU A 81 5.35 11.95 10.20
N SER A 82 5.89 12.83 9.34
CA SER A 82 5.57 14.26 9.37
C SER A 82 4.44 14.64 8.43
N ASP A 83 4.34 14.00 7.28
CA ASP A 83 3.35 14.38 6.27
C ASP A 83 2.10 13.50 6.40
N LEU A 84 2.21 12.19 6.24
CA LEU A 84 1.05 11.29 6.25
C LEU A 84 0.36 11.22 7.62
N LEU A 85 1.08 10.79 8.66
CA LEU A 85 0.48 10.50 9.97
C LEU A 85 -0.04 11.76 10.67
N MET A 86 0.56 12.92 10.43
CA MET A 86 0.06 14.19 10.96
C MET A 86 -1.25 14.61 10.27
N ASN A 87 -1.36 14.43 8.95
CA ASN A 87 -2.60 14.72 8.21
C ASN A 87 -3.75 13.77 8.61
N GLU A 88 -3.43 12.58 9.13
CA GLU A 88 -4.40 11.63 9.72
C GLU A 88 -4.79 11.96 11.17
N GLY A 89 -4.53 13.18 11.63
CA GLY A 89 -4.84 13.58 13.01
C GLY A 89 -3.78 13.14 14.03
N ASN A 90 -2.52 12.98 13.60
CA ASN A 90 -1.37 12.67 14.45
C ASN A 90 -1.50 11.29 15.14
N ILE A 91 -1.72 10.25 14.34
CA ILE A 91 -1.82 8.85 14.80
C ILE A 91 -0.47 8.13 14.74
N SER A 92 -0.34 7.01 15.47
CA SER A 92 0.87 6.17 15.39
C SER A 92 0.90 5.30 14.14
N ILE A 93 2.09 4.86 13.70
CA ILE A 93 2.26 3.92 12.58
C ILE A 93 1.43 2.64 12.80
N SER A 94 1.46 2.08 14.01
CA SER A 94 0.70 0.86 14.32
C SER A 94 -0.81 1.06 14.21
N HIS A 95 -1.30 2.24 14.60
CA HIS A 95 -2.72 2.60 14.45
C HIS A 95 -3.07 2.70 12.97
N TRP A 96 -2.30 3.48 12.22
CA TRP A 96 -2.49 3.65 10.77
C TRP A 96 -2.52 2.31 10.03
N VAL A 97 -1.53 1.45 10.24
CA VAL A 97 -1.47 0.13 9.59
C VAL A 97 -2.66 -0.75 9.99
N ARG A 98 -3.03 -0.78 11.28
CA ARG A 98 -4.18 -1.57 11.77
C ARG A 98 -5.49 -1.17 11.08
N HIS A 99 -5.69 0.13 10.90
CA HIS A 99 -6.90 0.71 10.35
C HIS A 99 -6.85 0.88 8.82
N PHE A 100 -5.76 0.47 8.17
CA PHE A 100 -5.54 0.68 6.73
C PHE A 100 -6.71 0.25 5.82
N PHE A 101 -7.44 -0.82 6.14
CA PHE A 101 -8.53 -1.32 5.28
C PHE A 101 -9.95 -0.96 5.73
N ASP A 102 -10.12 -0.20 6.80
CA ASP A 102 -11.46 0.03 7.37
C ASP A 102 -12.22 1.22 6.76
N GLY A 103 -11.56 1.99 5.90
CA GLY A 103 -12.13 3.16 5.22
C GLY A 103 -12.29 4.40 6.09
N THR A 104 -11.71 4.44 7.30
CA THR A 104 -11.74 5.60 8.20
C THR A 104 -10.59 6.58 7.97
N LEU A 105 -9.54 6.12 7.30
CA LEU A 105 -8.31 6.89 7.03
C LEU A 105 -8.36 7.57 5.66
N VAL A 106 -7.77 8.76 5.59
CA VAL A 106 -7.55 9.50 4.33
C VAL A 106 -6.58 8.75 3.40
N TYR A 107 -5.48 8.30 3.99
CA TYR A 107 -4.41 7.48 3.44
C TYR A 107 -4.63 6.03 3.85
N GLY A 108 -5.74 5.46 3.41
CA GLY A 108 -6.05 4.06 3.65
C GLY A 108 -6.43 3.35 2.36
N ALA A 109 -7.17 2.28 2.55
CA ALA A 109 -7.81 1.50 1.53
C ALA A 109 -9.25 1.22 1.94
N LYS A 110 -10.14 1.22 0.96
CA LYS A 110 -11.56 0.93 1.13
C LYS A 110 -11.99 -0.05 0.05
N PHE A 111 -12.53 -1.18 0.46
CA PHE A 111 -13.13 -2.15 -0.44
C PHE A 111 -14.65 -1.98 -0.46
N GLU A 112 -15.22 -1.87 -1.65
CA GLU A 112 -16.67 -1.71 -1.82
C GLU A 112 -17.17 -2.46 -3.06
N LYS A 113 -18.46 -2.76 -3.07
CA LYS A 113 -19.16 -3.27 -4.24
C LYS A 113 -20.06 -2.17 -4.78
N VAL A 114 -19.66 -1.54 -5.88
CA VAL A 114 -20.33 -0.36 -6.44
C VAL A 114 -20.64 -0.50 -7.92
N ARG A 115 -21.60 0.28 -8.42
CA ARG A 115 -21.84 0.37 -9.86
C ARG A 115 -20.97 1.48 -10.45
N ILE A 116 -20.07 1.10 -11.35
CA ILE A 116 -19.19 2.03 -12.08
C ILE A 116 -19.96 2.60 -13.29
N LYS A 117 -19.91 3.91 -13.46
CA LYS A 117 -20.46 4.63 -14.62
C LYS A 117 -19.37 4.86 -15.68
N LYS A 118 -19.80 5.20 -16.88
CA LYS A 118 -18.89 5.46 -18.01
C LYS A 118 -17.89 6.58 -17.72
N ASP A 119 -18.34 7.62 -17.04
CA ASP A 119 -17.55 8.82 -16.75
C ASP A 119 -16.58 8.62 -15.59
N ASP A 120 -16.73 7.52 -14.82
CA ASP A 120 -15.78 7.15 -13.77
C ASP A 120 -14.53 6.47 -14.35
N ILE A 121 -14.55 6.06 -15.63
CA ILE A 121 -13.48 5.31 -16.27
C ILE A 121 -12.56 6.24 -17.06
N ASP A 122 -11.32 6.34 -16.61
CA ASP A 122 -10.24 7.03 -17.28
C ASP A 122 -9.68 6.19 -18.44
N ASP A 123 -9.69 6.78 -19.65
CA ASP A 123 -9.23 6.13 -20.86
C ASP A 123 -7.72 5.85 -20.86
N ASP A 124 -6.91 6.62 -20.12
CA ASP A 124 -5.46 6.39 -20.04
C ASP A 124 -5.13 5.15 -19.23
N TYR A 125 -5.88 4.87 -18.17
CA TYR A 125 -5.82 3.59 -17.47
C TYR A 125 -6.24 2.44 -18.40
N MET A 126 -7.34 2.59 -19.14
CA MET A 126 -7.77 1.56 -20.09
C MET A 126 -6.72 1.29 -21.18
N LYS A 127 -6.06 2.33 -21.71
CA LYS A 127 -4.95 2.18 -22.68
C LYS A 127 -3.76 1.44 -22.07
N PHE A 128 -3.37 1.77 -20.85
CA PHE A 128 -2.27 1.11 -20.15
C PHE A 128 -2.54 -0.39 -19.98
N TYR A 129 -3.70 -0.74 -19.38
CA TYR A 129 -4.06 -2.14 -19.14
C TYR A 129 -4.38 -2.89 -20.43
N SER A 130 -4.86 -2.21 -21.48
CA SER A 130 -5.06 -2.80 -22.80
C SER A 130 -3.75 -3.33 -23.39
N LYS A 131 -2.68 -2.53 -23.34
CA LYS A 131 -1.34 -2.93 -23.79
C LYS A 131 -0.79 -4.08 -22.94
N ARG A 132 -0.94 -3.98 -21.62
CA ARG A 132 -0.37 -4.94 -20.66
C ARG A 132 -1.01 -6.33 -20.76
N GLU A 133 -2.35 -6.38 -20.84
CA GLU A 133 -3.10 -7.64 -20.85
C GLU A 133 -3.43 -8.13 -22.28
N LYS A 134 -3.05 -7.36 -23.32
CA LYS A 134 -3.32 -7.67 -24.74
C LYS A 134 -4.82 -7.80 -25.06
N ILE A 135 -5.64 -6.97 -24.42
CA ILE A 135 -7.09 -6.89 -24.63
C ILE A 135 -7.44 -5.49 -25.13
N PRO A 136 -8.30 -5.30 -26.14
CA PRO A 136 -8.69 -3.95 -26.58
C PRO A 136 -9.25 -3.10 -25.44
N ALA A 137 -8.82 -1.84 -25.32
CA ALA A 137 -9.27 -0.92 -24.28
C ALA A 137 -10.81 -0.80 -24.22
N ALA A 138 -11.46 -0.76 -25.39
CA ALA A 138 -12.92 -0.75 -25.49
C ALA A 138 -13.58 -1.99 -24.88
N LYS A 139 -12.95 -3.17 -25.00
CA LYS A 139 -13.44 -4.42 -24.40
C LYS A 139 -13.26 -4.41 -22.88
N LEU A 140 -12.12 -3.94 -22.38
CA LEU A 140 -11.92 -3.76 -20.92
C LEU A 140 -12.99 -2.83 -20.33
N LYS A 141 -13.21 -1.67 -20.97
CA LYS A 141 -14.24 -0.70 -20.58
C LYS A 141 -15.63 -1.32 -20.62
N GLN A 142 -15.97 -2.05 -21.68
CA GLN A 142 -17.25 -2.73 -21.81
C GLN A 142 -17.46 -3.79 -20.71
N GLU A 143 -16.43 -4.56 -20.37
CA GLU A 143 -16.51 -5.58 -19.32
C GLU A 143 -16.71 -4.99 -17.92
N ILE A 144 -16.12 -3.83 -17.63
CA ILE A 144 -16.39 -3.10 -16.38
C ILE A 144 -17.85 -2.60 -16.36
N LEU A 145 -18.30 -1.99 -17.46
CA LEU A 145 -19.64 -1.38 -17.55
C LEU A 145 -20.79 -2.38 -17.67
N SER A 146 -20.51 -3.62 -18.11
CA SER A 146 -21.53 -4.67 -18.21
C SER A 146 -21.86 -5.30 -16.86
N GLN A 147 -20.98 -5.15 -15.86
CA GLN A 147 -21.25 -5.62 -14.51
C GLN A 147 -22.27 -4.72 -13.82
N LYS A 148 -23.33 -5.34 -13.28
CA LYS A 148 -24.36 -4.61 -12.49
C LYS A 148 -23.74 -3.93 -11.26
N ILE A 149 -22.81 -4.64 -10.61
CA ILE A 149 -22.05 -4.21 -9.45
C ILE A 149 -20.63 -4.77 -9.62
N ASN A 150 -19.63 -3.93 -9.42
CA ASN A 150 -18.21 -4.25 -9.53
C ASN A 150 -17.59 -4.31 -8.13
N ALA A 151 -16.68 -5.26 -7.89
CA ALA A 151 -15.83 -5.24 -6.72
C ALA A 151 -14.66 -4.26 -6.94
N THR A 152 -14.57 -3.26 -6.08
CA THR A 152 -13.62 -2.15 -6.21
C THR A 152 -12.76 -2.00 -4.97
N LEU A 153 -11.51 -1.61 -5.17
CA LEU A 153 -10.62 -1.18 -4.11
C LEU A 153 -10.13 0.24 -4.41
N TYR A 154 -10.39 1.15 -3.49
CA TYR A 154 -9.84 2.49 -3.46
C TYR A 154 -8.65 2.45 -2.51
N TYR A 155 -7.48 2.97 -2.89
CA TYR A 155 -6.40 3.09 -1.92
C TYR A 155 -5.47 4.26 -2.22
N ARG A 156 -4.91 4.82 -1.15
CA ARG A 156 -3.82 5.80 -1.17
C ARG A 156 -2.90 5.51 0.00
N ALA A 157 -1.67 5.12 -0.26
CA ALA A 157 -0.80 4.59 0.78
C ALA A 157 0.51 5.36 0.96
N SER A 158 0.63 6.49 0.25
CA SER A 158 1.71 7.45 0.34
C SER A 158 1.15 8.85 0.06
N TRP A 159 1.69 9.88 0.71
CA TRP A 159 1.31 11.26 0.43
C TRP A 159 1.63 11.69 -1.02
N ARG A 160 2.63 11.04 -1.62
CA ARG A 160 3.09 11.29 -2.99
C ARG A 160 2.28 10.55 -4.06
N GLU A 161 1.37 9.67 -3.65
CA GLU A 161 0.52 8.94 -4.57
C GLU A 161 -0.84 9.63 -4.69
N ASP A 162 -1.40 9.62 -5.88
CA ASP A 162 -2.81 9.93 -6.09
C ASP A 162 -3.69 8.77 -5.59
N LEU A 163 -4.99 9.03 -5.40
CA LEU A 163 -5.93 7.96 -5.07
C LEU A 163 -6.02 7.01 -6.27
N VAL A 164 -5.76 5.72 -6.05
CA VAL A 164 -5.88 4.70 -7.09
C VAL A 164 -7.19 3.94 -6.93
N MET A 165 -7.95 3.83 -8.01
CA MET A 165 -9.20 3.06 -8.05
C MET A 165 -9.02 1.79 -8.88
N LEU A 166 -9.16 0.65 -8.22
CA LEU A 166 -9.04 -0.68 -8.83
C LEU A 166 -10.41 -1.32 -8.98
N VAL A 167 -10.60 -2.09 -10.04
CA VAL A 167 -11.77 -2.94 -10.29
C VAL A 167 -11.33 -4.37 -10.55
N TYR A 168 -12.03 -5.33 -9.94
CA TYR A 168 -11.84 -6.75 -10.23
C TYR A 168 -12.49 -7.11 -11.57
N MET A 169 -11.72 -7.77 -12.44
CA MET A 169 -12.19 -8.27 -13.73
C MET A 169 -12.27 -9.81 -13.69
N PRO A 170 -13.47 -10.41 -13.63
CA PRO A 170 -13.63 -11.86 -13.56
C PRO A 170 -12.99 -12.62 -14.73
N SER A 171 -13.06 -12.06 -15.94
CA SER A 171 -12.45 -12.62 -17.15
C SER A 171 -10.94 -12.75 -17.06
N LEU A 172 -10.29 -11.84 -16.33
CA LEU A 172 -8.85 -11.80 -16.11
C LEU A 172 -8.40 -12.46 -14.82
N LYS A 173 -9.33 -12.65 -13.86
CA LYS A 173 -9.04 -13.00 -12.47
C LYS A 173 -7.95 -12.09 -11.88
N LYS A 174 -8.10 -10.78 -12.06
CA LYS A 174 -7.14 -9.75 -11.61
C LYS A 174 -7.86 -8.45 -11.27
N PHE A 175 -7.22 -7.62 -10.45
CA PHE A 175 -7.60 -6.21 -10.36
C PHE A 175 -6.84 -5.38 -11.40
N ILE A 176 -7.53 -4.41 -11.99
CA ILE A 176 -6.92 -3.38 -12.84
C ILE A 176 -7.32 -1.99 -12.36
N GLY A 177 -6.45 -1.02 -12.56
CA GLY A 177 -6.80 0.38 -12.37
C GLY A 177 -7.76 0.84 -13.46
N TYR A 178 -8.80 1.57 -13.06
CA TYR A 178 -9.77 2.15 -14.00
C TYR A 178 -9.89 3.67 -13.90
N SER A 179 -9.33 4.27 -12.86
CA SER A 179 -9.31 5.72 -12.67
C SER A 179 -8.24 6.13 -11.66
N GLY A 180 -7.74 7.36 -11.81
CA GLY A 180 -7.11 8.10 -10.74
C GLY A 180 -8.20 8.94 -10.05
N GLY A 181 -8.31 8.84 -8.73
CA GLY A 181 -9.22 9.70 -7.99
C GLY A 181 -8.62 11.07 -7.74
N GLU A 182 -9.39 12.12 -8.01
CA GLU A 182 -9.15 13.43 -7.39
C GLU A 182 -9.73 13.44 -5.98
N TYR A 183 -9.10 14.20 -5.09
CA TYR A 183 -9.59 14.41 -3.74
C TYR A 183 -10.81 15.34 -3.80
N ASN A 184 -12.03 14.80 -3.76
CA ASN A 184 -13.17 15.61 -3.33
C ASN A 184 -13.09 15.69 -1.80
N ASN A 185 -12.50 16.79 -1.29
CA ASN A 185 -12.75 17.26 0.07
C ASN A 185 -14.20 17.74 0.17
#